data_AF-A0A0F9W1E3-F1
#
_entry.id   AF-A0A0F9W1E3-F1
#
_cell.length_a   1.000
_cell.length_b   1.000
_cell.length_c   1.000
_cell.angle_alpha   90.00
_cell.angle_beta   90.00
_cell.angle_gamma   90.00
#
_symmetry.space_group_name_H-M   'P 1'
#
loop_
_entity.id
_entity.type
_entity.pdbx_description
1 polymer ?
#
loop_
_entity_poly.entity_id
_entity_poly.type
_entity_poly.pdbx_seq_one_letter_code
_entity_poly.pdbx_strand_id
1 'polypeptide(L)'
;MQLLEERKPARVRQKVYRLIQRGELVRASVCEECQAEAYTLPHHPDYDKPLEIRWLCPSCHAKLDCPAHKPKKRGHCADGRGNRPKTERNQKIMEYWDRGYRQNSIAKMFKMKVSAVGMVIFREKKAGR
;
A
#
# COMPACT_ATOMS: atom_id res chain seq x y z
N MET A 1 9.94 28.57 -19.76
CA MET A 1 10.85 27.40 -19.64
C MET A 1 10.85 26.93 -18.19
N GLN A 2 9.78 26.29 -17.73
CA GLN A 2 9.68 25.69 -16.40
C GLN A 2 8.92 24.40 -16.61
N LEU A 3 9.56 23.25 -16.45
CA LEU A 3 8.97 21.89 -16.39
C LEU A 3 10.09 20.83 -16.50
N LEU A 4 11.05 20.78 -15.56
CA LEU A 4 12.06 19.69 -15.52
C LEU A 4 12.49 19.22 -14.12
N GLU A 5 11.75 19.51 -13.05
CA GLU A 5 12.15 19.09 -11.68
C GLU A 5 11.46 17.84 -11.12
N GLU A 6 10.60 17.18 -11.90
CA GLU A 6 9.73 16.11 -11.36
C GLU A 6 10.25 14.66 -11.51
N ARG A 7 11.54 14.44 -11.85
CA ARG A 7 12.09 13.07 -12.08
C ARG A 7 13.29 12.68 -11.20
N LYS A 8 13.40 13.20 -9.98
CA LYS A 8 14.55 12.95 -9.07
C LYS A 8 14.60 11.57 -8.37
N PRO A 9 13.51 10.92 -7.88
CA PRO A 9 13.65 9.83 -6.90
C PRO A 9 14.20 8.51 -7.47
N ALA A 10 13.93 8.19 -8.74
CA ALA A 10 14.42 6.95 -9.36
C ALA A 10 15.94 6.96 -9.56
N ARG A 11 16.52 8.12 -9.90
CA ARG A 11 17.97 8.27 -10.13
C ARG A 11 18.76 8.19 -8.83
N VAL A 12 18.21 8.76 -7.76
CA VAL A 12 18.80 8.74 -6.41
C VAL A 12 18.91 7.32 -5.87
N ARG A 13 17.81 6.56 -5.92
CA ARG A 13 17.79 5.16 -5.48
C ARG A 13 18.76 4.29 -6.28
N GLN A 14 18.81 4.47 -7.61
CA GLN A 14 19.76 3.73 -8.45
C GLN A 14 21.22 3.99 -8.08
N LYS A 15 21.57 5.20 -7.66
CA LYS A 15 22.95 5.53 -7.25
C LYS A 15 23.37 4.72 -6.02
N VAL A 16 22.54 4.68 -4.98
CA VAL A 16 22.78 3.89 -3.76
C VAL A 16 22.89 2.39 -4.09
N TYR A 17 21.97 1.85 -4.89
CA TYR A 17 22.03 0.44 -5.28
C TYR A 17 23.30 0.09 -6.03
N ARG A 18 23.77 0.95 -6.94
CA ARG A 18 25.05 0.74 -7.65
C ARG A 18 26.24 0.71 -6.69
N LEU A 19 26.27 1.61 -5.70
CA LEU A 19 27.36 1.62 -4.70
C LEU A 19 27.34 0.36 -3.83
N ILE A 20 26.16 -0.12 -3.43
CA ILE A 20 26.03 -1.40 -2.71
C ILE A 20 26.53 -2.56 -3.56
N GLN A 21 26.13 -2.62 -4.83
CA GLN A 21 26.55 -3.69 -5.75
C GLN A 21 28.05 -3.68 -6.02
N ARG A 22 28.68 -2.51 -6.03
CA ARG A 22 30.14 -2.36 -6.17
C ARG A 22 30.90 -2.63 -4.87
N GLY A 23 30.20 -2.78 -3.74
CA GLY A 23 30.82 -2.92 -2.42
C GLY A 23 31.38 -1.61 -1.85
N GLU A 24 31.18 -0.47 -2.52
CA GLU A 24 31.58 0.86 -2.06
C GLU A 24 30.70 1.37 -0.91
N LEU A 25 29.52 0.76 -0.73
CA LEU A 25 28.58 1.09 0.34
C LEU A 25 28.06 -0.19 0.98
N VAL A 26 28.33 -0.38 2.27
CA VAL A 26 27.88 -1.56 3.01
C VAL A 26 26.52 -1.28 3.64
N ARG A 27 25.58 -2.22 3.46
CA ARG A 27 24.26 -2.19 4.09
C ARG A 27 24.40 -2.48 5.59
N ALA A 28 23.88 -1.60 6.45
CA ALA A 28 23.86 -1.86 7.89
C ALA A 28 22.90 -3.02 8.22
N SER A 29 23.25 -3.90 9.14
CA SER A 29 22.33 -4.95 9.63
C SER A 29 21.39 -4.47 10.73
N VAL A 30 21.60 -3.26 11.25
CA VAL A 30 20.85 -2.69 12.38
C VAL A 30 20.06 -1.47 11.93
N CYS A 31 18.80 -1.40 12.32
CA CYS A 31 17.93 -0.26 12.05
C CYS A 31 18.34 0.95 12.90
N GLU A 32 18.58 2.10 12.28
CA GLU A 32 18.93 3.33 13.02
C GLU A 32 17.78 3.87 13.89
N GLU A 33 16.54 3.51 13.59
CA GLU A 33 15.37 4.01 14.32
C GLU A 33 14.99 3.14 15.51
N CYS A 34 14.90 1.82 15.33
CA CYS A 34 14.48 0.90 16.39
C CYS A 34 15.62 0.05 16.95
N GLN A 35 16.84 0.22 16.45
CA GLN A 35 18.06 -0.48 16.90
C GLN A 35 17.98 -2.02 16.83
N ALA A 36 17.00 -2.56 16.08
CA ALA A 36 16.84 -3.99 15.88
C ALA A 36 17.71 -4.48 14.72
N GLU A 37 18.32 -5.66 14.89
CA GLU A 37 18.93 -6.40 13.81
C GLU A 37 17.86 -6.88 12.82
N ALA A 38 17.90 -6.36 11.60
CA ALA A 38 16.92 -6.64 10.57
C ALA A 38 17.47 -6.30 9.17
N TYR A 39 16.75 -6.73 8.15
CA TYR A 39 17.01 -6.27 6.79
C TYR A 39 16.67 -4.77 6.64
N THR A 40 17.67 -3.90 6.44
CA THR A 40 17.48 -2.44 6.47
C THR A 40 17.40 -1.79 5.08
N LEU A 41 16.30 -1.14 4.72
CA LEU A 41 16.19 -0.39 3.47
C LEU A 41 16.83 1.01 3.59
N PRO A 42 17.44 1.52 2.51
CA PRO A 42 17.97 2.88 2.48
C PRO A 42 16.81 3.89 2.45
N HIS A 43 16.67 4.67 3.51
CA HIS A 43 15.74 5.79 3.60
C HIS A 43 16.47 7.10 3.25
N HIS A 44 15.88 7.89 2.36
CA HIS A 44 16.41 9.19 1.95
C HIS A 44 15.64 10.30 2.68
N PRO A 45 16.19 10.91 3.75
CA PRO A 45 15.55 12.04 4.41
C PRO A 45 15.50 13.28 3.51
N ASP A 46 16.51 13.44 2.65
CA ASP A 46 16.60 14.50 1.65
C ASP A 46 16.96 13.89 0.28
N TYR A 47 16.05 14.00 -0.68
CA TYR A 47 16.26 13.46 -2.04
C TYR A 47 17.25 14.27 -2.87
N ASP A 48 17.60 15.50 -2.46
CA ASP A 48 18.64 16.28 -3.11
C ASP A 48 20.06 15.82 -2.71
N LYS A 49 20.18 14.99 -1.67
CA LYS A 49 21.43 14.41 -1.19
C LYS A 49 21.42 12.88 -1.26
N PRO A 50 21.69 12.29 -2.43
CA PRO A 50 21.47 10.86 -2.68
C PRO A 50 22.33 9.90 -1.85
N LEU A 51 23.43 10.37 -1.26
CA LEU A 51 24.33 9.56 -0.43
C LEU A 51 24.08 9.72 1.06
N GLU A 52 23.28 10.73 1.46
CA GLU A 52 22.86 10.91 2.84
C GLU A 52 21.63 10.03 3.05
N ILE A 53 21.86 8.79 3.49
CA ILE A 53 20.84 7.77 3.71
C ILE A 53 20.87 7.28 5.15
N ARG A 54 19.70 6.88 5.65
CA ARG A 54 19.55 6.14 6.91
C ARG A 54 19.17 4.70 6.62
N TRP A 55 19.72 3.75 7.37
CA TRP A 55 19.39 2.34 7.25
C TRP A 55 18.24 1.96 8.18
N LEU A 56 17.06 1.70 7.62
CA LEU A 56 15.86 1.47 8.40
C LEU A 56 15.20 0.13 8.08
N CYS A 57 14.74 -0.60 9.10
CA CYS A 57 13.94 -1.81 8.87
C CYS A 57 12.64 -1.46 8.11
N PRO A 58 11.98 -2.42 7.44
CA PRO A 58 10.85 -2.12 6.56
C PRO A 58 9.67 -1.48 7.29
N SER A 59 9.47 -1.80 8.57
CA SER A 59 8.42 -1.21 9.41
C SER A 59 8.71 0.26 9.73
N CYS A 60 9.93 0.62 10.13
CA CYS A 60 10.30 2.02 10.38
C CYS A 60 10.38 2.83 9.08
N HIS A 61 10.88 2.22 8.00
CA HIS A 61 10.91 2.84 6.67
C HIS A 61 9.50 3.18 6.18
N ALA A 62 8.53 2.27 6.34
CA ALA A 62 7.14 2.52 5.95
C ALA A 62 6.45 3.61 6.78
N LYS A 63 6.78 3.72 8.07
CA LYS A 63 6.26 4.78 8.94
C LYS A 63 6.73 6.17 8.48
N LEU A 64 8.01 6.31 8.13
CA LEU A 64 8.58 7.59 7.70
C LEU A 64 8.22 7.98 6.27
N ASP A 65 8.13 7.01 5.36
CA ASP A 65 7.71 7.26 3.97
C ASP A 65 6.22 7.60 3.82
N CYS A 66 5.42 7.48 4.89
CA CYS A 66 3.99 7.70 4.87
C CYS A 66 3.59 9.01 5.60
N PRO A 67 3.71 10.18 4.96
CA PRO A 67 3.35 11.46 5.58
C PRO A 67 1.83 11.67 5.79
N ALA A 68 0.99 10.83 5.19
CA ALA A 68 -0.44 10.74 5.48
C ALA A 68 -1.03 9.58 4.68
N HIS A 69 -1.98 8.87 5.28
CA HIS A 69 -2.84 7.86 4.68
C HIS A 69 -3.54 8.32 3.38
N LYS A 70 -2.86 8.30 2.22
CA LYS A 70 -3.54 8.38 0.93
C LYS A 70 -3.85 6.98 0.42
N PRO A 71 -5.13 6.61 0.23
CA PRO A 71 -5.49 5.27 -0.23
C PRO A 71 -5.01 5.07 -1.67
N LYS A 72 -3.90 4.36 -1.85
CA LYS A 72 -3.46 3.94 -3.18
C LYS A 72 -4.42 2.87 -3.70
N LYS A 73 -4.86 3.00 -4.97
CA LYS A 73 -5.82 2.08 -5.61
C LYS A 73 -5.33 0.63 -5.78
N ARG A 74 -4.06 0.35 -5.45
CA ARG A 74 -3.40 -0.96 -5.52
C ARG A 74 -2.48 -1.10 -4.30
N GLY A 75 -2.55 -2.24 -3.62
CA GLY A 75 -2.41 -2.36 -2.17
C GLY A 75 -1.04 -2.21 -1.50
N HIS A 76 -1.17 -2.28 -0.16
CA HIS A 76 -0.23 -2.45 0.95
C HIS A 76 0.45 -1.22 1.58
N CYS A 77 0.05 -0.92 2.83
CA CYS A 77 0.88 -1.03 4.04
C CYS A 77 0.04 -1.72 5.14
N ALA A 78 0.72 -2.33 6.12
CA ALA A 78 0.24 -3.46 6.90
C ALA A 78 -0.28 -3.07 8.30
N ASP A 79 -1.37 -2.31 8.34
CA ASP A 79 -2.20 -2.20 9.54
C ASP A 79 -3.49 -2.95 9.24
N GLY A 80 -3.62 -4.10 9.89
CA GLY A 80 -4.45 -5.22 9.45
C GLY A 80 -5.89 -4.88 9.08
N ARG A 81 -6.42 -5.65 8.11
CA ARG A 81 -7.86 -5.75 7.82
C ARG A 81 -8.52 -4.39 7.66
N GLY A 82 -8.20 -3.67 6.58
CA GLY A 82 -8.95 -2.49 6.20
C GLY A 82 -10.44 -2.83 6.15
N ASN A 83 -11.17 -2.46 7.20
CA ASN A 83 -12.61 -2.36 7.19
C ASN A 83 -12.93 -1.21 6.25
N ARG A 84 -12.83 -1.47 4.93
CA ARG A 84 -13.31 -0.53 3.92
C ARG A 84 -14.79 -0.37 4.26
N PRO A 85 -15.23 0.83 4.67
CA PRO A 85 -16.61 1.02 5.09
C PRO A 85 -17.53 0.51 3.97
N LYS A 86 -18.57 -0.23 4.34
CA LYS A 86 -19.54 -0.76 3.39
C LYS A 86 -20.07 0.43 2.61
N THR A 87 -19.65 0.57 1.35
CA THR A 87 -20.18 1.63 0.48
C THR A 87 -21.69 1.49 0.47
N GLU A 88 -22.44 2.59 0.36
CA GLU A 88 -23.91 2.58 0.28
C GLU A 88 -24.42 1.51 -0.72
N ARG A 89 -23.72 1.35 -1.85
CA ARG A 89 -23.95 0.29 -2.84
C ARG A 89 -23.90 -1.13 -2.27
N ASN A 90 -22.88 -1.45 -1.47
CA ASN A 90 -22.71 -2.78 -0.88
C ASN A 90 -23.76 -3.06 0.20
N GLN A 91 -24.17 -2.04 0.96
CA GLN A 91 -25.24 -2.16 1.94
C GLN A 91 -26.56 -2.54 1.26
N LYS A 92 -26.91 -1.84 0.17
CA LYS A 92 -28.10 -2.18 -0.63
C LYS A 92 -27.98 -3.57 -1.27
N ILE A 93 -26.80 -3.97 -1.75
CA ILE A 93 -26.58 -5.35 -2.27
C ILE A 93 -26.92 -6.40 -1.20
N MET A 94 -26.47 -6.20 0.04
CA MET A 94 -26.77 -7.11 1.15
C MET A 94 -28.25 -7.09 1.51
N GLU A 95 -28.88 -5.91 1.55
CA GLU A 95 -30.32 -5.79 1.80
C GLU A 95 -31.17 -6.58 0.79
N TYR A 96 -30.90 -6.47 -0.52
CA TYR A 96 -31.60 -7.27 -1.53
C TYR A 96 -31.29 -8.76 -1.39
N TRP A 97 -30.05 -9.12 -1.07
CA TRP A 97 -29.67 -10.50 -0.85
C TRP A 97 -30.42 -11.12 0.35
N ASP A 98 -30.53 -10.40 1.46
CA ASP A 98 -31.22 -10.83 2.68
C ASP A 98 -32.73 -10.92 2.48
N ARG A 99 -33.30 -10.12 1.55
CA ARG A 99 -34.68 -10.25 1.06
C ARG A 99 -34.90 -11.44 0.10
N GLY A 100 -33.86 -12.24 -0.19
CA GLY A 100 -33.96 -13.46 -1.01
C GLY A 100 -33.74 -13.26 -2.51
N TYR A 101 -33.24 -12.10 -2.96
CA TYR A 101 -32.99 -11.88 -4.38
C TYR A 101 -31.76 -12.68 -4.88
N ARG A 102 -31.86 -13.23 -6.09
CA ARG A 102 -30.75 -13.93 -6.75
C ARG A 102 -29.65 -12.96 -7.18
N GLN A 103 -28.39 -13.42 -7.17
CA GLN A 103 -27.23 -12.61 -7.57
C GLN A 103 -27.37 -12.01 -8.98
N ASN A 104 -27.97 -12.74 -9.92
CA ASN A 104 -28.22 -12.25 -11.28
C ASN A 104 -29.16 -11.04 -11.30
N SER A 105 -30.23 -11.07 -10.49
CA SER A 105 -31.18 -9.97 -10.38
C SER A 105 -30.53 -8.74 -9.74
N ILE A 106 -29.75 -8.94 -8.68
CA ILE A 106 -28.98 -7.87 -8.02
C ILE A 106 -27.95 -7.28 -8.99
N ALA A 107 -27.21 -8.12 -9.71
CA ALA A 107 -26.21 -7.68 -10.69
C ALA A 107 -26.83 -6.79 -11.78
N LYS A 108 -28.02 -7.15 -12.28
CA LYS A 108 -28.77 -6.36 -13.25
C LYS A 108 -29.21 -5.01 -12.68
N MET A 109 -29.76 -4.98 -11.45
CA MET A 109 -30.18 -3.74 -10.78
C MET A 109 -29.04 -2.74 -10.58
N PHE A 110 -27.86 -3.23 -10.17
CA PHE A 110 -26.69 -2.39 -9.91
C PHE A 110 -25.75 -2.24 -11.12
N LYS A 111 -26.15 -2.70 -12.31
CA LYS A 111 -25.38 -2.65 -13.56
C LYS A 111 -23.92 -3.15 -13.38
N MET A 112 -23.77 -4.32 -12.77
CA MET A 112 -22.46 -4.91 -12.46
C MET A 112 -22.38 -6.40 -12.80
N LYS A 113 -21.16 -6.94 -12.75
CA LYS A 113 -20.93 -8.38 -12.96
C LYS A 113 -21.47 -9.20 -11.78
N VAL A 114 -22.07 -10.36 -12.08
CA VAL A 114 -22.55 -11.32 -11.06
C VAL A 114 -21.41 -11.73 -10.12
N SER A 115 -20.21 -11.95 -10.65
CA SER A 115 -19.02 -12.26 -9.85
C SER A 115 -18.66 -11.15 -8.85
N ALA A 116 -18.93 -9.88 -9.18
CA ALA A 116 -18.71 -8.77 -8.27
C ALA A 116 -19.73 -8.78 -7.12
N VAL A 117 -21.00 -9.08 -7.41
CA VAL A 117 -22.05 -9.27 -6.39
C VAL A 117 -21.68 -10.43 -5.46
N GLY A 118 -21.28 -11.57 -6.01
CA GLY A 118 -20.82 -12.73 -5.24
C GLY A 118 -19.61 -12.41 -4.35
N MET A 119 -18.63 -11.65 -4.86
CA MET A 119 -17.50 -11.19 -4.06
C MET A 119 -17.91 -10.28 -2.90
N VAL A 120 -18.90 -9.39 -3.09
CA VAL A 120 -19.44 -8.56 -1.99
C VAL A 120 -20.07 -9.45 -0.93
N ILE A 121 -21.01 -10.32 -1.30
CA ILE A 121 -21.71 -11.22 -0.36
C ILE A 121 -20.70 -12.08 0.42
N PHE A 122 -19.73 -12.69 -0.27
CA PHE A 122 -18.71 -13.53 0.36
C PHE A 122 -17.88 -12.77 1.40
N ARG A 123 -17.41 -11.56 1.06
CA ARG A 123 -16.59 -10.73 1.95
C ARG A 123 -17.38 -10.30 3.18
N GLU A 124 -18.62 -9.87 3.00
CA GLU A 124 -19.50 -9.41 4.08
C GLU A 124 -19.83 -10.56 5.05
N LYS A 125 -20.14 -11.77 4.53
CA LYS A 125 -20.34 -12.98 5.37
C LYS A 125 -19.07 -13.48 6.07
N LYS A 126 -17.89 -13.16 5.53
CA LYS A 126 -16.61 -13.47 6.19
C LYS A 126 -16.26 -12.45 7.27
N ALA A 127 -16.67 -11.20 7.13
CA ALA A 127 -16.42 -10.14 8.10
C ALA A 127 -17.31 -10.22 9.36
N GLY A 128 -18.49 -10.85 9.25
CA GLY A 128 -19.41 -11.08 10.37
C GLY A 128 -19.24 -12.43 11.09
N ARG A 129 -18.16 -13.18 10.82
CA ARG A 129 -17.75 -14.41 11.52
C ARG A 129 -16.45 -14.13 12.26
#